data_AF-A0A318JRP3-F1
#
_entry.id   AF-A0A318JRP3-F1
#
_cell.length_a   1.000
_cell.length_b   1.000
_cell.length_c   1.000
_cell.angle_alpha   90.00
_cell.angle_beta   90.00
_cell.angle_gamma   90.00
#
_symmetry.space_group_name_H-M   'P 1'
#
loop_
_entity.id
_entity.type
_entity.pdbx_description
1 polymer ?
#
loop_
_entity_poly.entity_id
_entity_poly.type
_entity_poly.pdbx_seq_one_letter_code
_entity_poly.pdbx_strand_id
1 'polypeptide(L)'
;MPHEQVVAGLDAALRVGALTADAVALEARKAAEATPRRAHVVDLDEPDQDPDPVASLTARRLAHLPPDTRPLPSVAIYDQLLRITKPRTAEGNP
;
A
#
# COMPACT_ATOMS: atom_id res chain seq x y z
N MET A 1 -5.37 23.52 -1.69
CA MET A 1 -6.69 23.53 -2.35
C MET A 1 -7.31 24.91 -2.13
N PRO A 2 -7.95 25.51 -3.15
CA PRO A 2 -8.77 26.72 -3.01
C PRO A 2 -9.84 26.58 -1.93
N HIS A 3 -10.09 27.65 -1.18
CA HIS A 3 -11.07 27.68 -0.09
C HIS A 3 -12.49 27.29 -0.57
N GLU A 4 -12.90 27.80 -1.73
CA GLU A 4 -14.21 27.53 -2.34
C GLU A 4 -14.50 26.03 -2.56
N GLN A 5 -13.48 25.25 -2.93
CA GLN A 5 -13.61 23.81 -3.14
C GLN A 5 -13.78 23.07 -1.82
N VAL A 6 -13.11 23.54 -0.76
CA VAL A 6 -13.25 22.97 0.58
C VAL A 6 -14.65 23.24 1.14
N VAL A 7 -15.20 24.43 0.93
CA VAL A 7 -16.57 24.78 1.34
C VAL A 7 -17.59 23.93 0.58
N ALA A 8 -17.43 23.78 -0.74
CA ALA A 8 -18.29 22.92 -1.55
C ALA A 8 -18.23 21.44 -1.10
N GLY A 9 -17.03 20.94 -0.79
CA GLY A 9 -16.86 19.59 -0.26
C GLY A 9 -17.49 19.38 1.11
N LEU A 10 -17.46 20.41 1.97
CA LEU A 10 -18.10 20.37 3.28
C LEU A 10 -19.63 20.30 3.15
N ASP A 11 -20.23 21.14 2.30
CA ASP A 11 -21.67 21.14 2.05
C ASP A 11 -22.15 19.80 1.47
N ALA A 12 -21.41 19.25 0.51
CA ALA A 12 -21.72 17.95 -0.11
C ALA A 12 -21.65 16.79 0.92
N ALA A 13 -20.60 16.75 1.74
CA ALA A 13 -20.44 15.73 2.78
C ALA A 13 -21.58 15.81 3.82
N LEU A 14 -21.95 17.01 4.26
CA LEU A 14 -23.05 17.22 5.20
C LEU A 14 -24.39 16.79 4.62
N ARG A 15 -24.62 17.00 3.32
CA ARG A 15 -25.87 16.63 2.64
C ARG A 15 -26.14 15.12 2.66
N VAL A 16 -25.09 14.30 2.69
CA VAL A 16 -25.17 12.83 2.78
C VAL A 16 -24.92 12.31 4.19
N GLY A 17 -24.73 13.19 5.18
CA GLY A 17 -24.47 12.82 6.57
C GLY A 17 -23.07 12.28 6.84
N ALA A 18 -22.10 12.53 5.94
CA ALA A 18 -20.72 12.13 6.14
C ALA A 18 -19.99 13.13 7.05
N LEU A 19 -19.48 12.64 8.19
CA LEU A 19 -18.83 13.46 9.23
C LEU A 19 -17.33 13.15 9.34
N THR A 20 -16.69 12.77 8.24
CA THR A 20 -15.25 12.44 8.19
C THR A 20 -14.49 13.40 7.28
N ALA A 21 -13.23 13.69 7.64
CA ALA A 21 -12.38 14.57 6.84
C ALA A 21 -12.09 14.00 5.45
N ASP A 22 -12.02 12.66 5.31
CA ASP A 22 -11.77 12.00 4.03
C ASP A 22 -12.92 12.20 3.03
N ALA A 23 -14.17 12.19 3.52
CA ALA A 23 -15.34 12.48 2.68
C ALA A 23 -15.30 13.92 2.15
N VAL A 24 -14.98 14.89 3.02
CA VAL A 24 -14.81 16.30 2.62
C VAL A 24 -13.69 16.44 1.60
N ALA A 25 -12.57 15.73 1.79
CA ALA A 25 -11.43 15.78 0.87
C ALA A 25 -11.78 15.21 -0.53
N LEU A 26 -12.55 14.10 -0.58
CA LEU A 26 -13.04 13.52 -1.83
C LEU A 26 -13.99 14.47 -2.56
N GLU A 27 -15.01 15.00 -1.88
CA GLU A 27 -15.98 15.90 -2.50
C GLU A 27 -15.36 17.24 -2.91
N ALA A 28 -14.39 17.76 -2.15
CA ALA A 28 -13.67 18.97 -2.51
C ALA A 28 -12.80 18.77 -3.76
N ARG A 29 -12.16 17.60 -3.93
CA ARG A 29 -11.42 17.27 -5.18
C ARG A 29 -12.36 17.14 -6.37
N LYS A 30 -13.49 16.47 -6.20
CA LYS A 30 -14.53 16.36 -7.22
C LYS A 30 -15.08 17.73 -7.66
N ALA A 31 -15.29 18.66 -6.71
CA ALA A 31 -15.66 20.03 -7.02
C ALA A 31 -14.57 20.78 -7.81
N ALA A 32 -13.29 20.49 -7.54
CA ALA A 32 -12.16 21.04 -8.30
C ALA A 32 -12.14 20.57 -9.76
N GLU A 33 -12.51 19.31 -10.00
CA GLU A 33 -12.58 18.72 -11.34
C GLU A 33 -13.77 19.22 -12.15
N ALA A 34 -14.88 19.57 -11.49
CA ALA A 34 -16.06 20.16 -12.14
C ALA A 34 -15.82 21.59 -12.66
N THR A 35 -14.80 22.28 -12.13
CA THR A 35 -14.34 23.54 -12.72
C THR A 35 -13.58 23.21 -14.01
N PRO A 36 -13.98 23.71 -15.18
CA PRO A 36 -13.30 23.41 -16.43
C PRO A 36 -11.88 23.99 -16.40
N ARG A 37 -10.93 23.18 -15.95
CA ARG A 37 -9.52 23.37 -16.26
C ARG A 37 -9.42 23.24 -17.78
N ARG A 38 -8.73 24.17 -18.46
CA ARG A 38 -8.33 23.96 -19.86
C ARG A 38 -7.75 22.55 -19.93
N ALA A 39 -8.46 21.65 -20.60
CA ALA A 39 -7.94 20.33 -20.85
C ALA A 39 -6.64 20.55 -21.61
N HIS A 40 -5.52 20.20 -20.99
CA HIS A 40 -4.35 19.88 -21.78
C HIS A 40 -4.76 18.60 -22.51
N VAL A 41 -5.23 18.78 -23.75
CA VAL A 41 -5.39 17.68 -24.67
C VAL A 41 -3.97 17.17 -24.88
N VAL A 42 -3.67 16.04 -24.23
CA VAL A 42 -2.45 15.30 -24.55
C VAL A 42 -2.82 14.54 -25.81
N ASP A 43 -2.21 14.92 -26.93
CA ASP A 43 -2.31 14.16 -28.16
C ASP A 43 -1.66 12.80 -27.89
N LEU A 44 -2.45 11.74 -27.83
CA LEU A 44 -1.99 10.36 -27.57
C LEU A 44 -1.48 9.68 -28.86
N ASP A 45 -1.60 10.34 -30.01
CA ASP A 45 -1.34 9.79 -31.33
C ASP A 45 0.05 10.09 -31.89
N GLU A 46 0.90 10.85 -31.18
CA GLU A 46 2.33 10.94 -31.53
C GLU A 46 3.09 9.80 -30.84
N PRO A 47 3.69 8.85 -31.58
CA PRO A 47 4.64 7.93 -30.98
C PRO A 47 5.86 8.74 -30.58
N ASP A 48 5.97 9.05 -29.28
CA ASP A 48 7.19 9.55 -28.66
C ASP A 48 8.37 8.69 -29.17
N GLN A 49 9.25 9.31 -29.97
CA GLN A 49 10.43 8.67 -30.54
C GLN A 49 11.48 8.29 -29.48
N ASP A 50 11.24 8.68 -28.23
CA ASP A 50 12.00 8.23 -27.08
C ASP A 50 11.08 7.43 -26.16
N PRO A 51 11.16 6.09 -26.13
CA PRO A 51 10.63 5.36 -25.01
C PRO A 51 11.48 5.79 -23.82
N ASP A 52 11.00 6.77 -23.04
CA ASP A 52 11.59 7.07 -21.74
C ASP A 52 11.67 5.73 -21.01
N PRO A 53 12.87 5.15 -20.81
CA PRO A 53 12.96 3.76 -20.44
C PRO A 53 12.56 3.74 -18.97
N VAL A 54 11.28 3.46 -18.72
CA VAL A 54 10.74 3.27 -17.38
C VAL A 54 11.48 2.07 -16.80
N ALA A 55 12.61 2.36 -16.17
CA ALA A 55 13.51 1.34 -15.69
C ALA A 55 12.77 0.56 -14.62
N SER A 56 12.67 -0.75 -14.80
CA SER A 56 12.04 -1.63 -13.81
C SER A 56 12.62 -1.31 -12.42
N LEU A 57 11.74 -0.85 -11.54
CA LEU A 57 12.10 -0.49 -10.17
C LEU A 57 12.67 -1.70 -9.43
N THR A 58 12.19 -2.90 -9.75
CA THR A 58 12.77 -4.16 -9.27
C THR A 58 14.19 -4.36 -9.80
N ALA A 59 14.43 -4.18 -11.11
CA ALA A 59 15.77 -4.31 -11.69
C ALA A 59 16.77 -3.32 -11.08
N ARG A 60 16.36 -2.05 -10.91
CA ARG A 60 17.16 -1.01 -10.25
C ARG A 60 17.48 -1.34 -8.79
N ARG A 61 16.53 -1.92 -8.06
CA ARG A 61 16.73 -2.34 -6.67
C ARG A 61 17.70 -3.51 -6.57
N LEU A 62 17.53 -4.53 -7.42
CA LEU A 62 18.40 -5.71 -7.46
C LEU A 62 19.86 -5.38 -7.81
N ALA A 63 20.09 -4.38 -8.67
CA ALA A 63 21.44 -3.96 -9.05
C ALA A 63 22.27 -3.36 -7.89
N HIS A 64 21.62 -2.93 -6.80
CA HIS A 64 22.27 -2.24 -5.69
C HIS A 64 21.87 -2.78 -4.31
N LEU A 65 21.56 -4.09 -4.21
CA LEU A 65 21.28 -4.68 -2.91
C LEU A 65 22.56 -4.83 -2.08
N PRO A 66 22.55 -4.42 -0.79
CA PRO A 66 23.63 -4.74 0.12
C PRO A 66 23.69 -6.26 0.35
N PRO A 67 24.85 -6.81 0.72
CA PRO A 67 24.96 -8.23 1.06
C PRO A 67 24.01 -8.58 2.21
N ASP A 68 23.27 -9.68 2.09
CA ASP A 68 22.41 -10.14 3.18
C ASP A 68 23.28 -10.72 4.30
N THR A 69 23.36 -9.99 5.42
CA THR A 69 24.12 -10.40 6.61
C THR A 69 23.23 -11.01 7.68
N ARG A 70 21.94 -11.22 7.39
CA ARG A 70 21.03 -11.79 8.39
C ARG A 70 21.35 -13.28 8.57
N PRO A 71 21.32 -13.79 9.81
CA PRO A 71 21.49 -15.21 10.06
C PRO A 71 20.33 -16.00 9.47
N LEU A 72 20.58 -17.27 9.11
CA LEU A 72 19.53 -18.17 8.64
C LEU A 72 18.42 -18.28 9.71
N PRO A 73 17.14 -18.32 9.31
CA PRO A 73 16.05 -18.57 10.24
C PRO A 73 16.24 -19.93 10.91
N SER A 74 16.09 -19.98 12.23
CA SER A 74 16.15 -21.23 12.99
C SER A 74 14.78 -21.88 13.13
N VAL A 75 14.71 -23.18 12.89
CA VAL A 75 13.51 -24.00 13.14
C VAL A 75 13.51 -24.66 14.52
N ALA A 76 14.55 -24.46 15.33
CA ALA A 76 14.75 -25.13 16.62
C ALA A 76 13.62 -24.87 17.64
N ILE A 77 12.88 -23.78 17.49
CA ILE A 77 11.71 -23.48 18.34
C ILE A 77 10.54 -24.41 18.00
N TYR A 78 10.30 -24.70 16.73
CA TYR A 78 9.25 -25.61 16.30
C TYR A 78 9.58 -27.05 16.67
N ASP A 79 10.85 -27.44 16.59
CA ASP A 79 11.32 -28.78 16.98
C ASP A 79 11.05 -29.11 18.47
N GLN A 80 10.93 -28.09 19.33
CA GLN A 80 10.57 -28.29 20.74
C GLN A 80 9.13 -28.77 20.90
N LEU A 81 8.22 -28.34 20.02
CA LEU A 81 6.81 -28.72 20.06
C LEU A 81 6.58 -30.16 19.58
N LEU A 82 7.52 -30.72 18.81
CA LEU A 82 7.47 -32.12 18.35
C LEU A 82 7.85 -33.10 19.46
N ARG A 83 8.45 -32.63 20.56
CA ARG A 83 8.81 -33.47 21.72
C ARG A 83 7.65 -33.62 22.67
N ILE A 84 6.57 -34.26 22.21
CA ILE A 84 5.56 -34.81 23.10
C ILE A 84 6.23 -35.97 23.83
N THR A 85 6.70 -35.72 25.05
CA THR A 85 7.12 -36.79 25.96
C THR A 85 5.88 -37.60 26.28
N LYS A 86 5.78 -38.82 25.74
CA LYS A 86 4.85 -39.80 26.29
C LYS A 86 5.17 -39.89 27.79
N PRO A 87 4.22 -39.64 28.70
CA PRO A 87 4.48 -39.89 30.10
C PRO A 87 4.93 -41.34 30.21
N ARG A 88 6.13 -41.55 30.78
CA ARG A 88 6.58 -42.87 31.17
C ARG A 88 5.54 -43.35 32.18
N THR A 89 4.62 -44.19 31.76
CA THR A 89 3.75 -44.95 32.66
C THR A 89 4.72 -45.63 33.62
N ALA A 90 4.70 -45.17 34.88
CA ALA A 90 5.41 -45.80 35.96
C ALA A 90 4.65 -47.09 36.28
N GLU A 91 4.85 -48.13 35.47
CA GLU A 91 4.42 -49.48 35.80
C GLU A 91 5.60 -50.22 36.42
N GLY A 92 5.48 -50.48 37.72
CA GLY A 92 5.94 -51.69 38.40
C GLY A 92 7.44 -51.97 38.46
N ASN A 93 8.03 -51.66 39.61
CA ASN A 93 9.25 -52.33 40.13
C ASN A 93 8.95 -53.84 40.37
N PRO A 94 9.93 -54.77 40.21
CA PRO A 94 9.75 -56.23 40.17
C PRO A 94 9.08 -56.86 41.40
#